data_AF-A0A535Z015-F1
#
_entry.id   AF-A0A535Z015-F1
#
_cell.length_a   1.000
_cell.length_b   1.000
_cell.length_c   1.000
_cell.angle_alpha   90.00
_cell.angle_beta   90.00
_cell.angle_gamma   90.00
#
_symmetry.space_group_name_H-M   'P 1'
#
loop_
_entity.id
_entity.type
_entity.pdbx_description
1 polymer ?
#
loop_
_entity_poly.entity_id
_entity_poly.type
_entity_poly.pdbx_seq_one_letter_code
_entity_poly.pdbx_strand_id
1 'polypeptide(L)' 'MDRPEVPTDEQLRRLKNTVMGAGFRLSQLAKSGQVPDESMRELASISQELTNAALRLERLLAGLRRSG' A
#
# COMPACT_ATOMS: atom_id res chain seq x y z
N MET A 1 15.11 23.42 -17.62
CA MET A 1 15.45 22.02 -17.33
C MET A 1 14.15 21.25 -17.31
N ASP A 2 13.90 20.39 -18.30
CA ASP A 2 12.86 19.37 -18.18
C ASP A 2 13.27 18.40 -17.07
N ARG A 3 12.44 18.26 -16.04
CA ARG A 3 12.61 17.17 -15.09
C ARG A 3 12.32 15.88 -15.87
N PRO A 4 13.21 14.86 -15.85
CA PRO A 4 12.83 13.57 -16.41
C PRO A 4 11.61 13.08 -15.64
N GLU A 5 10.50 12.98 -16.35
CA GLU A 5 9.24 12.49 -15.81
C GLU A 5 9.48 11.05 -15.37
N VAL A 6 9.22 10.75 -14.10
CA VAL A 6 9.39 9.39 -13.57
C VAL A 6 8.40 8.50 -14.33
N PRO A 7 8.84 7.39 -14.96
CA PRO A 7 7.93 6.52 -15.71
C PRO A 7 6.70 6.14 -14.90
N THR A 8 5.52 6.10 -15.52
CA THR A 8 4.24 5.79 -14.85
C THR A 8 4.30 4.50 -14.05
N ASP A 9 4.97 3.47 -14.57
CA ASP A 9 5.21 2.20 -13.87
C ASP A 9 6.00 2.35 -12.58
N GLU A 10 7.00 3.24 -12.57
CA GLU A 10 7.82 3.52 -11.40
C GLU A 10 7.03 4.34 -10.37
N GLN A 11 6.21 5.30 -10.80
CA GLN A 11 5.29 6.01 -9.92
C GLN A 11 4.29 5.03 -9.25
N LEU A 12 3.71 4.13 -10.03
CA LEU A 12 2.76 3.13 -9.54
C LEU A 12 3.43 2.12 -8.59
N ARG A 13 4.66 1.69 -8.91
CA ARG A 13 5.46 0.83 -8.02
C ARG A 13 5.73 1.50 -6.67
N ARG A 14 6.10 2.79 -6.67
CA ARG A 14 6.32 3.56 -5.44
C ARG A 14 5.04 3.66 -4.61
N LEU A 15 3.91 3.97 -5.25
CA LEU A 15 2.62 4.05 -4.57
C LEU A 15 2.24 2.70 -3.92
N LYS A 16 2.38 1.59 -4.67
CA LYS A 16 2.17 0.24 -4.13
C LYS A 16 3.00 0.00 -2.87
N ASN A 17 4.29 0.32 -2.92
CA ASN A 17 5.21 0.12 -1.79
C ASN A 17 4.85 0.98 -0.59
N THR A 18 4.44 2.24 -0.80
CA THR A 18 3.97 3.13 0.26
C THR A 18 2.73 2.57 0.94
N VAL A 19 1.73 2.13 0.17
CA VAL A 19 0.50 1.54 0.69
C VAL A 19 0.79 0.26 1.49
N MET A 20 1.65 -0.61 0.96
CA MET A 20 2.07 -1.83 1.64
C MET A 20 2.82 -1.54 2.95
N GLY A 21 3.71 -0.54 2.97
CA GLY A 21 4.43 -0.12 4.16
C GLY A 21 3.50 0.49 5.22
N ALA A 22 2.49 1.27 4.81
CA ALA A 22 1.48 1.80 5.72
C ALA A 22 0.64 0.68 6.35
N GLY A 23 0.15 -0.27 5.55
CA GLY A 23 -0.60 -1.43 6.04
C GLY A 23 0.22 -2.26 7.05
N PHE A 24 1.49 -2.54 6.74
CA PHE A 24 2.36 -3.26 7.66
C PHE A 24 2.50 -2.57 9.02
N ARG A 25 2.72 -1.25 9.03
CA ARG A 25 2.84 -0.46 10.27
C ARG A 25 1.52 -0.45 11.07
N LEU A 26 0.38 -0.35 10.41
CA LEU A 26 -0.92 -0.43 11.09
C LEU A 26 -1.18 -1.82 11.70
N SER A 27 -0.82 -2.89 10.99
CA SER A 27 -0.88 -4.26 11.55
C SER A 27 0.03 -4.42 12.77
N GLN A 28 1.23 -3.82 12.77
CA GLN A 28 2.10 -3.82 13.96
C GLN A 28 1.48 -3.06 15.13
N LEU A 29 0.85 -1.92 14.85
CA LEU A 29 0.18 -1.10 15.87
C LEU A 29 -1.04 -1.81 16.45
N ALA A 30 -1.84 -2.49 15.62
CA ALA A 30 -2.95 -3.33 16.07
C ALA A 30 -2.51 -4.49 16.97
N LYS A 31 -1.26 -4.97 16.82
CA LYS A 31 -0.69 -6.09 17.59
C LYS A 31 0.11 -5.66 18.82
N SER A 32 0.31 -4.35 19.03
CA SER A 32 1.16 -3.87 20.12
C SER A 32 0.50 -3.91 21.49
N GLY A 33 -0.83 -4.02 21.55
CA GLY A 33 -1.60 -3.93 22.79
C GLY A 33 -1.59 -2.52 23.42
N GLN A 34 -1.09 -1.51 22.71
CA GLN A 34 -0.98 -0.12 23.20
C GLN A 34 -2.20 0.74 22.84
N VAL A 35 -3.18 0.17 22.13
CA VAL A 35 -4.40 0.85 21.70
C VAL A 35 -5.62 0.06 22.19
N PRO A 36 -6.76 0.73 22.49
CA PRO A 36 -7.99 0.06 22.93
C PRO A 36 -8.46 -1.03 21.95
N ASP A 37 -9.18 -2.04 22.44
CA ASP A 37 -9.67 -3.18 21.65
C ASP A 37 -10.49 -2.78 20.41
N GLU A 38 -11.29 -1.72 20.51
CA GLU A 38 -12.04 -1.16 19.38
C GLU A 38 -11.09 -0.57 18.33
N SER A 39 -10.11 0.23 18.78
CA SER A 39 -9.08 0.79 17.90
C SER A 39 -8.18 -0.29 17.28
N MET A 40 -7.87 -1.38 17.99
CA MET A 40 -7.12 -2.52 17.42
C MET A 40 -7.89 -3.17 16.27
N ARG A 41 -9.20 -3.36 16.41
CA ARG A 41 -10.05 -3.90 15.35
C ARG A 41 -10.11 -2.98 14.14
N GLU A 42 -10.25 -1.68 14.36
CA GLU A 42 -10.23 -0.68 13.30
C GLU A 42 -8.89 -0.66 12.56
N LEU A 43 -7.76 -0.65 13.29
CA LEU A 43 -6.42 -0.71 12.71
C LEU A 43 -6.19 -1.99 11.89
N ALA A 44 -6.71 -3.12 12.34
CA ALA A 44 -6.65 -4.38 11.60
C ALA A 44 -7.49 -4.32 10.31
N SER A 45 -8.68 -3.71 10.36
CA SER A 45 -9.52 -3.48 9.18
C SER A 45 -8.81 -2.61 8.14
N ILE A 46 -8.28 -1.46 8.57
CA ILE A 46 -7.54 -0.54 7.68
C ILE A 46 -6.31 -1.23 7.09
N SER A 47 -5.56 -2.00 7.90
CA SER A 47 -4.42 -2.78 7.40
C SER A 47 -4.83 -3.73 6.27
N GLN A 48 -5.98 -4.42 6.42
CA GLN A 48 -6.48 -5.35 5.41
C GLN A 48 -6.91 -4.63 4.12
N GLU A 49 -7.55 -3.48 4.24
CA GLU A 49 -7.94 -2.64 3.10
C GLU A 49 -6.72 -2.16 2.32
N LEU A 50 -5.65 -1.73 3.00
CA LEU A 50 -4.40 -1.32 2.38
C LEU A 50 -3.70 -2.49 1.68
N THR A 51 -3.70 -3.69 2.27
CA THR A 51 -3.20 -4.90 1.60
C THR A 51 -3.97 -5.18 0.31
N ASN A 52 -5.30 -5.09 0.35
CA ASN A 52 -6.15 -5.29 -0.83
C ASN A 52 -5.87 -4.24 -1.91
N ALA A 53 -5.69 -2.97 -1.52
CA ALA A 53 -5.32 -1.89 -2.41
C ALA A 53 -3.94 -2.14 -3.06
N ALA A 54 -2.93 -2.56 -2.28
CA ALA A 54 -1.60 -2.88 -2.81
C ALA A 54 -1.66 -4.02 -3.85
N LEU A 55 -2.45 -5.07 -3.62
CA LEU A 55 -2.66 -6.15 -4.57
C LEU A 55 -3.34 -5.67 -5.87
N ARG A 56 -4.29 -4.73 -5.78
CA ARG A 56 -4.92 -4.12 -6.95
C ARG A 56 -3.91 -3.28 -7.76
N LEU A 57 -3.07 -2.50 -7.08
CA LEU A 57 -1.99 -1.72 -7.72
C LEU A 57 -0.96 -2.64 -8.38
N GLU A 58 -0.63 -3.78 -7.77
CA GLU A 58 0.25 -4.79 -8.36
C GLU A 58 -0.32 -5.37 -9.66
N ARG A 59 -1.61 -5.72 -9.68
CA ARG A 59 -2.28 -6.20 -10.89
C ARG A 59 -2.31 -5.14 -12.00
N LEU A 60 -2.53 -3.89 -11.64
CA LEU A 60 -2.50 -2.77 -12.58
C LEU A 60 -1.09 -2.59 -13.18
N LEU A 61 -0.05 -2.58 -12.34
CA LEU A 61 1.35 -2.49 -12.77
C LEU A 61 1.73 -3.65 -13.69
N ALA A 62 1.30 -4.87 -13.36
CA ALA A 62 1.53 -6.03 -14.21
C ALA A 62 0.80 -5.91 -15.56
N GLY A 63 -0.37 -5.27 -15.60
CA GLY A 63 -1.09 -4.95 -16.83
C GLY A 63 -0.32 -4.00 -17.72
N LEU A 64 0.15 -2.87 -17.15
CA LEU A 64 0.92 -1.86 -17.90
C LEU A 64 2.20 -2.45 -18.51
N ARG A 65 2.95 -3.24 -17.74
CA ARG A 65 4.18 -3.91 -18.20
C ARG A 65 4.00 -4.92 -19.34
N ARG A 66 2.77 -5.44 -19.53
CA ARG A 66 2.46 -6.35 -20.64
C ARG A 66 1.94 -5.63 -21.88
N SER A 67 1.50 -4.38 -21.72
CA SER A 67 0.92 -3.56 -22.79
C SER A 67 1.91 -2.55 -23.39
N GLY A 68 3.03 -2.30 -22.72
CA GLY A 68 4.20 -1.60 -23.28
C GLY A 68 5.21 -2.57 -23.84
#